data_AF-A0A962UZC8-F1
#
_entry.id   AF-A0A962UZC8-F1
#
_cell.length_a   1.000
_cell.length_b   1.000
_cell.length_c   1.000
_cell.angle_alpha   90.00
_cell.angle_beta   90.00
_cell.angle_gamma   90.00
#
_symmetry.space_group_name_H-M   'P 1'
#
loop_
_entity.id
_entity.type
_entity.pdbx_description
1 polymer ?
#
loop_
_entity_poly.entity_id
_entity_poly.type
_entity_poly.pdbx_seq_one_letter_code
_entity_poly.pdbx_strand_id
1 'polypeptide(L)'
;MSQSNRLPKGGRIERKQAIEFSFDGKVYQGYQGDTLASALLANGVNLIARSFKYHRPRGILGAGAEDPNAIVQIGRGARTLPNIRATQCE
;
A
#
# COMPACT_ATOMS: atom_id res chain seq x y z
N MET A 1 -3.93 8.43 14.16
CA MET A 1 -2.86 7.55 13.66
C MET A 1 -1.79 8.41 13.04
N SER A 2 -0.52 8.23 13.42
CA SER A 2 0.59 9.03 12.89
C SER A 2 1.26 8.24 11.76
N GLN A 3 1.34 8.82 10.57
CA GLN A 3 2.14 8.26 9.47
C GLN A 3 3.62 8.48 9.76
N SER A 4 4.27 7.50 10.38
CA SER A 4 5.63 7.62 10.92
C SER A 4 6.68 7.97 9.86
N ASN A 5 6.48 7.54 8.62
CA ASN A 5 7.47 7.69 7.56
C ASN A 5 7.10 8.81 6.58
N ARG A 6 5.93 9.45 6.72
CA ARG A 6 5.52 10.50 5.79
C ARG A 6 6.20 11.81 6.13
N LEU A 7 6.86 12.38 5.13
CA LEU A 7 7.41 13.73 5.22
C LEU A 7 6.29 14.78 5.39
N PRO A 8 6.55 15.89 6.10
CA PRO A 8 5.54 16.93 6.34
C PRO A 8 5.10 17.67 5.06
N LYS A 9 5.95 17.72 4.03
CA LYS A 9 5.69 18.39 2.75
C LYS A 9 6.16 17.56 1.55
N GLY A 10 5.66 17.89 0.36
CA GLY A 10 5.95 17.19 -0.89
C GLY A 10 5.00 16.02 -1.18
N GLY A 11 5.28 15.32 -2.30
CA GLY A 11 4.43 14.27 -2.87
C GLY A 11 3.35 14.82 -3.81
N ARG A 12 2.81 13.96 -4.67
CA ARG A 12 1.65 14.26 -5.54
C ARG A 12 0.36 13.77 -4.89
N ILE A 13 0.07 14.31 -3.70
CA ILE A 13 -1.05 13.90 -2.85
C ILE A 13 -1.82 15.13 -2.35
N GLU A 14 -3.13 14.98 -2.14
CA GLU A 14 -3.98 16.02 -1.55
C GLU A 14 -4.15 15.78 -0.04
N ARG A 15 -3.36 16.50 0.77
CA ARG A 15 -3.30 16.32 2.23
C ARG A 15 -4.56 16.77 2.96
N LYS A 16 -5.46 17.51 2.32
CA LYS A 16 -6.77 17.87 2.87
C LYS A 16 -7.82 16.77 2.69
N GLN A 17 -7.55 15.80 1.81
CA GLN A 17 -8.47 14.70 1.51
C GLN A 17 -7.88 13.38 2.01
N ALA A 18 -8.09 13.13 3.31
CA ALA A 18 -7.71 11.87 3.92
C ALA A 18 -8.65 10.73 3.48
N ILE A 19 -8.06 9.57 3.20
CA ILE A 19 -8.78 8.34 2.84
C ILE A 19 -8.42 7.28 3.88
N GLU A 20 -9.44 6.61 4.42
CA GLU A 20 -9.24 5.47 5.31
C GLU A 20 -9.31 4.16 4.51
N PHE A 21 -8.39 3.24 4.77
CA PHE A 21 -8.40 1.91 4.18
C PHE A 21 -7.97 0.85 5.19
N SER A 22 -8.26 -0.41 4.90
CA SER A 22 -7.87 -1.55 5.74
C SER A 22 -6.91 -2.46 5.00
N PHE A 23 -5.81 -2.85 5.63
CA PHE A 23 -4.84 -3.83 5.14
C PHE A 23 -4.55 -4.84 6.25
N ASP A 24 -4.65 -6.14 5.94
CA ASP A 24 -4.47 -7.26 6.89
C ASP A 24 -5.21 -7.07 8.23
N GLY A 25 -6.46 -6.60 8.17
CA GLY A 25 -7.31 -6.39 9.34
C GLY A 25 -6.98 -5.16 10.18
N LYS A 26 -5.98 -4.35 9.78
CA LYS A 26 -5.62 -3.09 10.43
C LYS A 26 -6.06 -1.92 9.58
N VAL A 27 -6.57 -0.87 10.24
CA VAL A 27 -6.96 0.37 9.58
C VAL A 27 -5.75 1.27 9.44
N TYR A 28 -5.63 1.91 8.28
CA TYR A 28 -4.57 2.84 7.93
C TYR A 28 -5.17 4.08 7.25
N GLN A 29 -4.39 5.15 7.21
CA GLN A 29 -4.75 6.39 6.56
C GLN A 29 -3.86 6.63 5.35
N GLY A 30 -4.45 7.02 4.22
CA GLY A 30 -3.80 7.58 3.05
C GLY A 30 -4.39 8.94 2.71
N TYR A 31 -3.99 9.49 1.58
CA TYR A 31 -4.57 10.70 1.01
C TYR A 31 -4.90 10.48 -0.46
N GLN A 32 -5.82 11.27 -1.00
CA GLN A 32 -6.08 11.22 -2.44
C GLN A 32 -4.78 11.44 -3.23
N GLY A 33 -4.53 10.57 -4.23
CA GLY A 33 -3.31 10.53 -5.03
C GLY A 33 -2.21 9.62 -4.47
N ASP A 34 -2.40 9.03 -3.28
CA ASP A 34 -1.58 7.89 -2.87
C ASP A 34 -1.93 6.66 -3.70
N THR A 35 -0.92 5.84 -3.95
CA THR A 35 -1.15 4.42 -4.23
C THR A 35 -1.22 3.65 -2.92
N LEU A 36 -1.79 2.44 -2.92
CA LEU A 36 -1.78 1.57 -1.74
C LEU A 36 -0.34 1.35 -1.25
N ALA A 37 0.63 1.20 -2.16
CA ALA A 37 2.04 1.09 -1.80
C ALA A 37 2.57 2.34 -1.07
N SER A 38 2.33 3.55 -1.61
CA SER A 38 2.82 4.79 -0.97
C SER A 38 2.13 5.06 0.37
N ALA A 39 0.85 4.71 0.49
CA ALA A 39 0.10 4.80 1.74
C ALA A 39 0.66 3.82 2.79
N LEU A 40 0.93 2.57 2.43
CA LEU A 40 1.49 1.58 3.35
C LEU A 40 2.89 1.96 3.85
N LEU A 41 3.76 2.40 2.93
CA LEU A 41 5.10 2.89 3.29
C LEU A 41 5.04 4.09 4.25
N ALA A 42 4.13 5.04 4.00
CA ALA A 42 3.92 6.19 4.87
C ALA A 42 3.50 5.81 6.29
N ASN A 43 2.74 4.72 6.44
CA ASN A 43 2.31 4.17 7.73
C ASN A 43 3.35 3.22 8.36
N GLY A 44 4.56 3.13 7.82
CA GLY A 44 5.61 2.29 8.39
C GLY A 44 5.53 0.80 8.02
N VAL A 45 4.68 0.43 7.06
CA VAL A 45 4.51 -0.96 6.63
C VAL A 45 5.57 -1.29 5.57
N ASN A 46 6.66 -1.93 6.02
CA ASN A 46 7.76 -2.36 5.14
C ASN A 46 7.64 -3.82 4.69
N LEU A 47 6.92 -4.64 5.46
CA LEU A 47 6.65 -6.04 5.14
C LEU A 47 5.24 -6.16 4.56
N ILE A 48 5.14 -6.53 3.29
CA ILE A 48 3.87 -6.58 2.54
C ILE A 48 3.50 -8.01 2.20
N ALA A 49 4.50 -8.87 1.95
CA ALA A 49 4.26 -10.24 1.52
C ALA A 49 5.40 -11.16 1.96
N ARG A 50 5.25 -12.45 1.63
CA ARG A 50 6.32 -13.44 1.70
C ARG A 50 6.50 -14.09 0.33
N SER A 51 7.74 -14.39 -0.03
CA SER A 51 8.03 -15.00 -1.34
C SER A 51 7.35 -16.36 -1.50
N PHE A 52 6.82 -16.64 -2.69
CA PHE A 52 6.03 -17.85 -2.96
C PHE A 52 6.79 -19.16 -2.60
N LYS A 53 8.04 -19.31 -3.07
CA LYS A 53 8.79 -20.57 -2.88
C LYS A 53 9.44 -20.70 -1.50
N TYR A 54 9.95 -19.59 -0.95
CA TYR A 54 10.87 -19.62 0.20
C TYR A 54 10.31 -18.94 1.45
N HIS A 55 9.08 -18.42 1.40
CA HIS A 55 8.42 -17.67 2.48
C HIS A 55 9.25 -16.55 3.10
N ARG A 56 10.21 -16.02 2.34
CA ARG A 56 11.11 -14.94 2.81
C ARG A 56 10.31 -13.64 2.92
N PRO A 57 10.52 -12.84 3.97
CA PRO A 57 9.96 -11.49 4.07
C PRO A 57 10.20 -10.67 2.79
N ARG A 58 9.14 -10.03 2.25
CA ARG A 58 9.19 -9.15 1.07
C ARG A 58 8.49 -7.82 1.34
N GLY A 59 9.12 -6.74 0.91
CA GLY A 59 8.56 -5.39 0.89
C GLY A 59 8.36 -4.89 -0.54
N ILE A 60 7.82 -3.67 -0.65
CA ILE A 60 7.77 -2.92 -1.91
C ILE A 60 9.20 -2.66 -2.39
N LEU A 61 9.45 -2.90 -3.68
CA LEU A 61 10.75 -2.73 -4.33
C LEU A 61 10.71 -1.66 -5.43
N GLY A 62 9.60 -1.60 -6.18
CA GLY A 62 9.38 -0.64 -7.26
C GLY A 62 8.35 0.43 -6.88
N ALA A 63 8.00 1.26 -7.87
CA ALA A 63 6.99 2.31 -7.75
C ALA A 63 5.92 2.22 -8.85
N GLY A 64 5.98 1.21 -9.72
CA GLY A 64 5.02 1.01 -10.81
C GLY A 64 4.82 -0.46 -11.17
N ALA A 65 4.66 -0.72 -12.47
CA ALA A 65 4.39 -2.05 -13.02
C ALA A 65 5.54 -3.06 -12.82
N GLU A 66 6.75 -2.55 -12.61
CA GLU A 66 7.97 -3.32 -12.40
C GLU A 66 8.07 -3.96 -11.01
N ASP A 67 7.21 -3.57 -10.06
CA ASP A 67 7.25 -4.16 -8.71
C ASP A 67 6.90 -5.67 -8.74
N PRO A 68 7.81 -6.54 -8.25
CA PRO A 68 7.61 -7.98 -8.29
C PRO A 68 7.02 -8.57 -7.00
N ASN A 69 6.83 -7.76 -5.95
CA ASN A 69 6.60 -8.25 -4.59
C ASN A 69 5.21 -7.89 -4.04
N ALA A 70 4.78 -6.64 -4.22
CA ALA A 70 3.62 -6.05 -3.57
C ALA A 70 2.33 -6.35 -4.34
N ILE A 71 2.01 -7.63 -4.44
CA ILE A 71 0.81 -8.14 -5.09
C ILE A 71 -0.25 -8.43 -4.03
N VAL A 72 -1.44 -7.87 -4.19
CA VAL A 72 -2.52 -7.86 -3.18
C VAL A 72 -3.88 -8.20 -3.78
N GLN A 73 -4.83 -8.51 -2.91
CA GLN A 73 -6.25 -8.58 -3.23
C GLN A 73 -6.95 -7.31 -2.74
N ILE A 74 -7.73 -6.69 -3.62
CA ILE A 74 -8.47 -5.45 -3.32
C ILE A 74 -9.97 -5.75 -3.30
N GLY A 75 -10.71 -5.05 -2.44
CA GLY A 75 -12.17 -5.14 -2.35
C GLY A 75 -12.65 -6.01 -1.20
N ARG A 76 -13.96 -6.28 -1.17
CA ARG A 76 -14.62 -7.02 -0.07
C ARG A 76 -15.70 -7.97 -0.61
N GLY A 77 -15.83 -9.13 0.04
CA GLY A 77 -16.86 -10.13 -0.30
C GLY A 77 -16.74 -10.60 -1.75
N ALA A 78 -17.85 -10.61 -2.48
CA ALA A 78 -17.89 -11.02 -3.89
C ALA A 78 -17.26 -10.00 -4.86
N ARG A 79 -16.94 -8.78 -4.40
CA ARG A 79 -16.35 -7.72 -5.23
C ARG A 79 -14.87 -7.58 -4.91
N THR A 80 -14.10 -8.62 -5.22
CA THR A 80 -12.65 -8.63 -5.00
C THR A 80 -11.89 -8.84 -6.29
N LEU A 81 -10.77 -8.14 -6.43
CA LEU A 81 -9.82 -8.27 -7.53
C LEU A 81 -8.50 -8.83 -6.98
N PRO A 82 -8.10 -10.05 -7.38
CA PRO A 82 -6.82 -10.62 -6.96
C PRO A 82 -5.67 -10.11 -7.83
N ASN A 83 -4.44 -10.35 -7.36
CA ASN A 83 -3.20 -10.12 -8.11
C ASN A 83 -2.97 -8.67 -8.57
N ILE A 84 -3.51 -7.69 -7.84
CA ILE A 84 -3.30 -6.27 -8.11
C ILE A 84 -1.96 -5.83 -7.53
N ARG A 85 -1.19 -5.04 -8.28
CA ARG A 85 0.02 -4.42 -7.74
C ARG A 85 -0.36 -3.22 -6.89
N ALA A 86 0.08 -3.20 -5.63
CA ALA A 86 -0.18 -2.11 -4.71
C ALA A 86 0.38 -0.77 -5.23
N THR A 87 1.41 -0.80 -6.08
CA THR A 87 2.03 0.36 -6.72
C THR A 87 1.19 1.00 -7.82
N GLN A 88 0.10 0.34 -8.26
CA GLN A 88 -0.78 0.84 -9.33
C GLN A 88 -2.24 1.00 -8.90
N CYS A 89 -2.53 0.75 -7.61
CA CYS A 89 -3.86 0.90 -7.05
C CYS A 89 -3.91 2.23 -6.30
N GLU A 90 -4.69 3.19 -6.81
CA GLU A 90 -4.96 4.50 -6.18
C GLU A 90 -6.32 4.53 -5.47
#